data_AF-A0A841AT07-F1
#
_entry.id   AF-A0A841AT07-F1
#
_cell.length_a   1.000
_cell.length_b   1.000
_cell.length_c   1.000
_cell.angle_alpha   90.00
_cell.angle_beta   90.00
_cell.angle_gamma   90.00
#
_symmetry.space_group_name_H-M   'P 1'
#
loop_
_entity.id
_entity.type
_entity.pdbx_description
1 polymer ?
#
loop_
_entity_poly.entity_id
_entity_poly.type
_entity_poly.pdbx_seq_one_letter_code
_entity_poly.pdbx_strand_id
1 'polypeptide(L)'
;MGRGRQKAKHTKVARDLKYFSPDTNYGALQKELGGSGEPGDPRLDEDLAAWPEYVAGTGAPVDDEDDDDEDDEYVPGSYVPDEDDGYTRSA
;
A
#
# COMPACT_ATOMS: atom_id res chain seq x y z
N MET A 1 -18.51 23.63 -32.15
CA MET A 1 -19.19 22.31 -32.03
C MET A 1 -18.27 21.11 -31.67
N GLY A 2 -16.94 21.22 -31.55
CA GLY A 2 -16.05 20.05 -31.33
C GLY A 2 -15.69 19.68 -29.88
N ARG A 3 -15.94 20.56 -28.89
CA ARG A 3 -15.38 20.44 -27.54
C ARG A 3 -15.98 19.29 -26.71
N GLY A 4 -17.28 19.02 -26.85
CA GLY A 4 -17.96 17.94 -26.11
C GLY A 4 -17.48 16.54 -26.51
N ARG A 5 -17.17 16.33 -27.80
CA ARG A 5 -16.63 15.06 -28.29
C ARG A 5 -15.21 14.82 -27.80
N GLN A 6 -14.37 15.86 -27.78
CA GLN A 6 -13.04 15.78 -27.19
C GLN A 6 -13.13 15.46 -25.69
N LYS A 7 -13.96 16.18 -24.94
CA LYS A 7 -14.16 15.93 -23.50
C LYS A 7 -14.57 14.48 -23.24
N ALA A 8 -15.55 13.95 -23.99
CA ALA A 8 -15.97 12.56 -23.86
C ALA A 8 -14.83 11.55 -24.14
N LYS A 9 -14.04 11.78 -25.21
CA LYS A 9 -12.88 10.96 -25.54
C LYS A 9 -11.82 10.98 -24.43
N HIS A 10 -11.48 12.17 -23.92
CA HIS A 10 -10.49 12.31 -22.85
C HIS A 10 -10.97 11.68 -21.53
N THR A 11 -12.24 11.85 -21.16
CA THR A 11 -12.79 11.19 -19.96
C THR A 11 -12.75 9.68 -20.07
N LYS A 12 -13.00 9.12 -21.27
CA LYS A 12 -12.85 7.68 -21.52
C LYS A 12 -11.39 7.24 -21.30
N VAL A 13 -10.45 7.88 -21.99
CA VAL A 13 -9.01 7.57 -21.86
C VAL A 13 -8.52 7.71 -20.42
N ALA A 14 -8.96 8.76 -19.71
CA ALA A 14 -8.56 8.99 -18.32
C ALA A 14 -9.08 7.88 -17.38
N ARG A 15 -10.30 7.37 -17.60
CA ARG A 15 -10.80 6.22 -16.85
C ARG A 15 -10.03 4.96 -17.20
N ASP A 16 -9.80 4.72 -18.48
CA ASP A 16 -9.04 3.56 -18.94
C ASP A 16 -7.64 3.58 -18.30
N LEU A 17 -6.96 4.73 -18.22
CA LEU A 17 -5.67 4.90 -17.53
C LEU A 17 -5.77 4.74 -16.00
N LYS A 18 -6.81 5.30 -15.36
CA LYS A 18 -6.98 5.23 -13.89
C LYS A 18 -7.19 3.79 -13.42
N TYR A 19 -7.92 3.00 -14.19
CA TYR A 19 -8.26 1.62 -13.87
C TYR A 19 -7.44 0.61 -14.69
N PHE A 20 -6.37 1.07 -15.37
CA PHE A 20 -5.46 0.19 -16.08
C PHE A 20 -4.61 -0.55 -15.06
N SER A 21 -4.78 -1.86 -15.01
CA SER A 21 -3.82 -2.76 -14.37
C SER A 21 -3.01 -3.42 -15.49
N PRO A 22 -1.70 -3.17 -15.60
CA PRO A 22 -0.89 -3.82 -16.60
C PRO A 22 -0.81 -5.32 -16.33
N ASP A 23 -0.96 -6.13 -17.38
CA ASP A 23 -0.72 -7.57 -17.28
C ASP A 23 0.75 -7.82 -16.97
N THR A 24 1.00 -8.54 -15.89
CA THR A 24 2.37 -8.88 -15.47
C THR A 24 2.84 -10.11 -16.24
N ASN A 25 4.00 -10.03 -16.90
CA ASN A 25 4.59 -11.19 -17.58
C ASN A 25 5.29 -12.10 -16.56
N TYR A 26 4.57 -13.08 -16.03
CA TYR A 26 5.08 -14.04 -15.05
C TYR A 26 6.27 -14.86 -15.57
N GLY A 27 6.34 -15.15 -16.87
CA GLY A 27 7.46 -15.92 -17.45
C GLY A 27 8.78 -15.15 -17.46
N ALA A 28 8.73 -13.85 -17.76
CA ALA A 28 9.89 -12.97 -17.65
C ALA A 28 10.32 -12.81 -16.19
N LEU A 29 9.36 -12.56 -15.29
CA LEU A 29 9.59 -12.42 -13.86
C LEU A 29 10.25 -13.65 -13.24
N GLN A 30 9.76 -14.85 -13.57
CA GLN A 30 10.35 -16.09 -13.07
C GLN A 30 11.81 -16.26 -13.52
N LYS A 31 12.14 -15.86 -14.75
CA LYS A 31 13.51 -15.94 -15.25
C LYS A 31 14.45 -14.98 -14.51
N GLU A 32 13.97 -13.78 -14.18
CA GLU A 32 14.73 -12.80 -13.40
C GLU A 32 14.93 -13.29 -11.95
N LEU A 33 13.86 -13.75 -11.29
CA LEU A 33 13.93 -14.30 -9.93
C LEU A 33 14.77 -15.58 -9.85
N GLY A 34 14.62 -16.48 -10.81
CA GLY A 34 15.33 -17.75 -10.86
C GLY A 34 16.84 -17.60 -11.10
N GLY A 35 17.30 -16.46 -11.64
CA GLY A 35 18.72 -16.15 -11.77
C GLY A 35 19.34 -15.54 -10.51
N SER A 36 18.53 -14.92 -9.65
CA SER A 36 18.97 -14.30 -8.39
C SER A 36 19.02 -15.27 -7.21
N GLY A 37 18.39 -16.45 -7.34
CA GLY A 37 18.27 -17.45 -6.27
C GLY A 37 19.28 -18.61 -6.33
N GLU A 38 20.34 -18.50 -7.13
CA GLU A 38 21.33 -19.57 -7.25
C GLU A 38 22.12 -19.70 -5.92
N PRO A 39 22.30 -20.92 -5.38
CA PRO A 39 23.00 -21.10 -4.11
C PRO A 39 24.43 -20.57 -4.20
N GLY A 40 24.69 -19.45 -3.53
CA GLY A 40 25.98 -18.75 -3.54
C GLY A 40 25.93 -17.26 -3.92
N ASP A 41 24.75 -16.63 -4.05
CA ASP A 41 24.68 -15.16 -4.16
C ASP A 41 25.05 -14.52 -2.80
N PRO A 42 26.19 -13.81 -2.69
CA PRO A 42 26.61 -13.18 -1.45
C PRO A 42 25.64 -12.12 -0.94
N ARG A 43 24.79 -11.55 -1.82
CA ARG A 43 23.75 -10.60 -1.40
C ARG A 43 22.61 -11.29 -0.66
N LEU A 44 22.21 -12.48 -1.12
CA LEU A 44 21.17 -13.25 -0.44
C LEU A 44 21.63 -13.67 0.97
N ASP A 45 22.88 -14.08 1.11
CA ASP A 45 23.44 -14.46 2.42
C ASP A 45 23.49 -13.27 3.40
N GLU A 46 23.82 -12.07 2.91
CA GLU A 46 23.83 -10.84 3.72
C GLU A 46 22.41 -10.41 4.13
N ASP A 47 21.45 -10.47 3.21
CA ASP A 47 20.04 -10.15 3.48
C ASP A 47 19.41 -11.13 4.49
N LEU A 48 19.70 -12.43 4.36
CA LEU A 48 19.24 -13.47 5.30
C LEU A 48 19.85 -13.31 6.69
N ALA A 49 21.08 -12.79 6.80
CA ALA A 49 21.71 -12.48 8.09
C ALA A 49 21.15 -11.21 8.75
N ALA A 50 20.75 -10.23 7.94
CA ALA A 50 20.14 -8.99 8.41
C ALA A 50 18.70 -9.21 8.92
N TRP A 51 17.99 -10.16 8.31
CA TRP A 51 16.59 -10.47 8.63
C TRP A 51 16.40 -11.98 8.90
N PRO A 52 16.98 -12.48 10.01
CA PRO A 52 17.00 -13.91 10.33
C PRO A 52 15.60 -14.52 10.54
N GLU A 53 14.57 -13.72 10.80
CA GLU A 53 13.19 -14.18 10.92
C GLU A 53 12.60 -14.72 9.61
N TYR A 54 13.11 -14.30 8.46
CA TYR A 54 12.67 -14.78 7.15
C TYR A 54 13.44 -16.03 6.68
N VAL A 55 14.44 -16.47 7.43
CA VAL A 55 15.18 -17.70 7.14
C VAL A 55 14.28 -18.90 7.45
N ALA A 56 13.69 -19.48 6.41
CA ALA A 56 12.83 -20.64 6.54
C ALA A 56 13.59 -21.84 7.16
N GLY A 57 13.28 -22.15 8.42
CA GLY A 57 13.84 -23.31 9.14
C GLY A 57 14.78 -22.96 10.30
N THR A 58 15.20 -21.71 10.46
CA THR A 58 15.80 -21.25 11.72
C THR A 58 14.67 -20.65 12.54
N GLY A 59 14.07 -21.45 13.42
CA GLY A 59 13.03 -20.99 14.34
C GLY A 59 13.59 -19.97 15.33
N ALA A 60 13.84 -18.75 14.87
CA ALA A 60 14.04 -17.60 15.73
C ALA A 60 12.79 -17.50 16.61
N PRO A 61 12.93 -17.36 17.95
CA PRO A 61 11.79 -17.20 18.81
C PRO A 61 11.03 -15.94 18.34
N VAL A 62 9.81 -16.14 17.86
CA VAL A 62 8.83 -15.08 17.81
C VAL A 62 8.59 -14.68 19.26
N ASP A 63 9.07 -13.50 19.62
CA ASP A 63 8.69 -12.84 20.86
C ASP A 63 7.27 -12.32 20.63
N ASP A 64 6.31 -13.23 20.64
CA ASP A 64 4.87 -12.95 20.76
C ASP A 64 4.65 -12.51 22.22
N GLU A 65 5.18 -11.35 22.60
CA GLU A 65 4.57 -10.60 23.71
C GLU A 65 3.32 -9.94 23.11
N ASP A 66 2.19 -10.61 23.29
CA ASP A 66 0.84 -10.03 23.32
C ASP A 66 0.90 -8.67 24.03
N ASP A 67 0.89 -7.57 23.27
CA ASP A 67 0.48 -6.27 23.80
C ASP A 67 -1.01 -6.14 23.50
N ASP A 68 -1.79 -6.37 24.55
CA ASP A 68 -3.24 -6.40 24.62
C ASP A 68 -3.92 -5.34 23.75
N ASP A 69 -5.03 -5.75 23.14
CA ASP A 69 -5.99 -4.93 22.42
C ASP A 69 -6.33 -3.62 23.16
N GLU A 70 -5.78 -2.48 22.71
CA GLU A 70 -6.39 -1.18 23.01
C GLU A 70 -7.43 -0.88 21.91
N ASP A 71 -8.63 -1.44 22.14
CA ASP A 71 -9.87 -1.12 21.43
C ASP A 71 -10.18 0.38 21.59
N ASP A 72 -9.57 1.24 20.76
CA ASP A 72 -10.07 2.59 20.50
C ASP A 72 -11.34 2.46 19.64
N GLU A 73 -12.45 2.12 20.29
CA GLU A 73 -13.77 2.12 19.68
C GLU A 73 -14.12 3.53 19.17
N TYR A 74 -13.91 3.73 17.88
CA TYR A 74 -14.37 4.92 17.16
C TYR A 74 -15.90 4.99 17.27
N VAL A 75 -16.41 5.88 18.12
CA VAL A 75 -17.84 6.21 18.20
C VAL A 75 -18.15 7.25 17.11
N PRO A 76 -18.77 6.88 15.96
CA PRO A 76 -19.22 7.86 14.97
C PRO A 76 -20.35 8.70 15.57
N GLY A 77 -20.02 9.84 16.19
CA GLY A 77 -21.03 10.73 16.76
C GLY A 77 -20.56 11.77 17.76
N SER A 78 -19.32 11.72 18.28
CA SER A 78 -18.79 12.72 19.21
C SER A 78 -18.28 13.99 18.49
N TYR A 79 -19.00 14.46 17.47
CA TYR A 79 -18.89 15.87 17.09
C TYR A 79 -19.62 16.68 18.16
N VAL A 80 -18.87 17.17 19.14
CA VAL A 80 -19.31 18.27 19.98
C VAL A 80 -19.22 19.50 19.09
N PRO A 81 -20.34 20.10 18.62
CA PRO A 81 -20.25 21.37 17.94
C PRO A 81 -19.61 22.36 18.92
N ASP A 82 -18.45 22.90 18.55
CA ASP A 82 -17.90 24.06 19.24
C ASP A 82 -19.01 25.11 19.31
N GLU A 83 -19.43 25.41 20.53
CA GLU A 83 -20.44 26.39 20.82
C GLU A 83 -20.00 27.74 20.23
N ASP A 84 -20.75 28.21 19.23
CA ASP A 84 -20.90 29.61 18.82
C ASP A 84 -19.81 30.55 19.34
N ASP A 85 -18.61 30.54 18.74
CA ASP A 85 -17.72 31.69 18.80
C ASP A 85 -18.25 32.71 17.80
N GLY A 86 -19.32 33.41 18.22
CA GLY A 86 -20.01 34.45 17.48
C GLY A 86 -19.06 35.47 16.84
N TYR A 87 -18.59 35.18 15.64
CA TYR A 87 -17.92 36.13 14.78
C TYR A 87 -18.97 36.72 13.84
N THR A 88 -19.58 37.79 14.30
CA THR A 88 -20.35 38.72 13.47
C THR A 88 -19.56 39.07 12.21
N ARG A 89 -19.93 38.51 11.05
CA ARG A 89 -19.55 39.10 9.76
C ARG A 89 -20.52 40.23 9.46
N SER A 90 -20.19 41.40 10.01
CA SER A 90 -20.71 42.67 9.49
C SER A 90 -20.08 42.96 8.14
N ALA A 91 -20.89 42.94 7.07
CA ALA A 91 -20.85 43.81 5.89
C ALA A 91 -21.73 43.22 4.77
#